data_AF-A0AAU0UBF4-F1
#
_entry.id   AF-A0AAU0UBF4-F1
#
_cell.length_a   1.000
_cell.length_b   1.000
_cell.length_c   1.000
_cell.angle_alpha   90.00
_cell.angle_beta   90.00
_cell.angle_gamma   90.00
#
_symmetry.space_group_name_H-M   'P 1'
#
loop_
_entity.id
_entity.type
_entity.pdbx_description
1 polymer ?
#
loop_
_entity_poly.entity_id
_entity_poly.type
_entity_poly.pdbx_seq_one_letter_code
_entity_poly.pdbx_strand_id
1 'polypeptide(L)'
;MFKPQYRKLDLADVDLSADLRLPKNAIGLVVFVHGSGSSRTSPRNQQVAQYLSERGLGTLLFDLLTDEEQVLDRLTRELRFDIPLLTRRLVGVIDWIEGSAELRPLRIGLFGASTGAAAALLAAVERPDVVHAVVSRGGRTDLAGPALGRVKAPTLQIVGGEDLQVLDMNRESADALQCEQRLEVVAGATHLFEEPGTLEEVARLAGDWFEVHLRTPVTKTPSR
;
A
#
# COMPACT_ATOMS: atom_id res chain seq x y z
N MET A 1 1.85 12.84 19.04
CA MET A 1 2.62 12.02 18.09
C MET A 1 2.08 10.59 18.13
N PHE A 2 1.59 10.06 17.01
CA PHE A 2 1.04 8.71 16.92
C PHE A 2 2.19 7.69 16.97
N LYS A 3 2.47 7.14 18.15
CA LYS A 3 3.51 6.12 18.29
C LYS A 3 3.03 4.81 17.65
N PRO A 4 3.85 4.16 16.82
CA PRO A 4 3.53 2.85 16.30
C PRO A 4 3.44 1.86 17.47
N GLN A 5 2.44 0.99 17.41
CA GLN A 5 2.27 -0.13 18.32
C GLN A 5 2.64 -1.40 17.56
N TYR A 6 3.61 -2.13 18.09
CA TYR A 6 3.96 -3.43 17.53
C TYR A 6 2.76 -4.37 17.56
N ARG A 7 2.63 -5.16 16.50
CA ARG A 7 1.65 -6.23 16.32
C ARG A 7 2.36 -7.42 15.69
N LYS A 8 2.00 -8.60 16.17
CA LYS A 8 2.32 -9.87 15.52
C LYS A 8 1.07 -10.31 14.77
N LEU A 9 1.18 -10.50 13.46
CA LEU A 9 0.10 -10.94 12.59
C LEU A 9 0.21 -12.45 12.43
N ASP A 10 -0.59 -13.18 13.21
CA ASP A 10 -0.68 -14.64 13.16
C ASP A 10 -1.56 -15.03 11.97
N LEU A 11 -0.91 -15.26 10.82
CA LEU A 11 -1.55 -15.74 9.60
C LEU A 11 -1.57 -17.27 9.62
N ALA A 12 -2.39 -17.88 8.76
CA ALA A 12 -2.60 -19.34 8.77
C ALA A 12 -1.32 -20.19 8.71
N ASP A 13 -0.27 -19.71 8.04
CA ASP A 13 0.99 -20.43 7.81
C ASP A 13 2.23 -19.69 8.33
N VAL A 14 2.09 -18.45 8.82
CA VAL A 14 3.23 -17.61 9.17
C VAL A 14 2.87 -16.53 10.19
N ASP A 15 3.88 -16.11 10.95
CA ASP A 15 3.81 -14.94 11.79
C ASP A 15 4.57 -13.76 11.16
N LEU A 16 3.89 -12.62 10.95
CA LEU A 16 4.52 -11.41 10.42
C LEU A 16 4.59 -10.29 11.46
N SER A 17 5.67 -9.53 11.43
CA SER A 17 5.85 -8.35 12.27
C SER A 17 5.21 -7.12 11.65
N ALA A 18 4.45 -6.36 12.43
CA ALA A 18 3.80 -5.13 11.98
C ALA A 18 3.82 -4.01 13.03
N ASP A 19 3.72 -2.78 12.55
CA ASP A 19 3.63 -1.55 13.32
C ASP A 19 2.33 -0.83 12.95
N LEU A 20 1.40 -0.76 13.91
CA LEU A 20 0.10 -0.12 13.76
C LEU A 20 0.12 1.28 14.38
N ARG A 21 -0.29 2.29 13.60
CA ARG A 21 -0.71 3.60 14.12
C ARG A 21 -2.20 3.73 13.89
N LEU A 22 -2.96 3.97 14.97
CA LEU A 22 -4.41 4.07 14.90
C LEU A 22 -4.91 5.33 15.62
N PRO A 23 -5.21 6.42 14.89
CA PRO A 23 -5.91 7.55 15.45
C PRO A 23 -7.31 7.17 15.95
N LYS A 24 -7.80 7.80 17.03
CA LYS A 24 -9.07 7.46 17.69
C LYS A 24 -10.29 7.43 16.76
N ASN A 25 -10.31 8.32 15.77
CA ASN A 25 -11.40 8.45 14.79
C ASN A 25 -10.86 8.19 13.38
N ALA A 26 -10.07 7.12 13.21
CA ALA A 26 -9.49 6.79 11.93
C ALA A 26 -10.59 6.65 10.86
N ILE A 27 -10.43 7.34 9.73
CA ILE A 27 -11.41 7.31 8.63
C ILE A 27 -11.26 6.06 7.76
N GLY A 28 -10.12 5.38 7.85
CA GLY A 28 -9.75 4.20 7.08
C GLY A 28 -8.38 3.69 7.55
N LEU A 29 -7.96 2.54 7.03
CA LEU A 29 -6.67 1.91 7.34
C LEU A 29 -5.84 1.74 6.07
N VAL A 30 -4.63 2.30 6.06
CA VAL A 30 -3.67 2.16 4.95
C VAL A 30 -2.63 1.11 5.31
N VAL A 31 -2.59 0.03 4.53
CA VAL A 31 -1.61 -1.05 4.68
C VAL A 31 -0.44 -0.81 3.73
N PHE A 32 0.77 -0.70 4.27
CA PHE A 32 1.98 -0.45 3.50
C PHE A 32 2.62 -1.76 3.04
N VAL A 33 2.80 -1.86 1.73
CA VAL A 33 3.43 -2.99 1.05
C VAL A 33 4.79 -2.52 0.55
N HIS A 34 5.83 -2.86 1.31
CA HIS A 34 7.18 -2.37 1.01
C HIS A 34 7.77 -3.03 -0.25
N GLY A 35 8.74 -2.36 -0.86
CA GLY A 35 9.48 -2.91 -1.99
C GLY A 35 10.51 -3.96 -1.58
N SER A 36 11.10 -4.62 -2.59
CA SER A 36 12.13 -5.66 -2.41
C SER A 36 13.31 -5.16 -1.56
N GLY A 37 13.70 -5.95 -0.56
CA GLY A 37 14.81 -5.61 0.35
C GLY A 37 14.53 -4.46 1.33
N SER A 38 13.28 -3.98 1.39
CA SER A 38 12.81 -3.04 2.40
C SER A 38 12.06 -3.77 3.52
N SER A 39 11.51 -3.02 4.47
CA SER A 39 10.82 -3.54 5.65
C SER A 39 9.83 -2.51 6.18
N ARG A 40 9.06 -2.87 7.21
CA ARG A 40 8.22 -1.95 7.98
C ARG A 40 9.02 -0.79 8.58
N THR A 41 10.32 -0.93 8.81
CA THR A 41 11.19 0.11 9.39
C THR A 41 11.76 1.09 8.36
N SER A 42 11.37 0.97 7.09
CA SER A 42 11.74 1.90 6.01
C SER A 42 11.47 3.36 6.39
N PRO A 43 12.51 4.23 6.44
CA PRO A 43 12.33 5.64 6.81
C PRO A 43 11.33 6.36 5.93
N ARG A 44 11.35 6.08 4.62
CA ARG A 44 10.44 6.68 3.64
C ARG A 44 8.98 6.30 3.91
N ASN A 45 8.71 5.01 4.12
CA ASN A 45 7.34 4.56 4.39
C ASN A 45 6.87 5.02 5.76
N GLN A 46 7.75 5.07 6.77
CA GLN A 46 7.44 5.59 8.09
C GLN A 46 7.08 7.09 8.04
N GLN A 47 7.78 7.89 7.23
CA GLN A 47 7.46 9.31 7.01
C GLN A 47 6.08 9.47 6.36
N VAL A 48 5.80 8.75 5.28
CA VAL A 48 4.48 8.78 4.63
C VAL A 48 3.39 8.32 5.60
N ALA A 49 3.61 7.22 6.32
CA ALA A 49 2.64 6.70 7.28
C ALA A 49 2.36 7.67 8.44
N GLN A 50 3.39 8.37 8.93
CA GLN A 50 3.21 9.41 9.93
C GLN A 50 2.33 10.54 9.39
N TYR A 51 2.63 11.03 8.18
CA TYR A 51 1.84 12.08 7.53
C TYR A 51 0.37 11.67 7.34
N LEU A 52 0.12 10.43 6.88
CA LEU A 52 -1.24 9.90 6.76
C LEU A 52 -1.94 9.79 8.12
N SER A 53 -1.21 9.39 9.17
CA SER A 53 -1.74 9.34 10.54
C SER A 53 -2.15 10.71 11.07
N GLU A 54 -1.37 11.74 10.76
CA GLU A 54 -1.68 13.15 11.10
C GLU A 54 -2.93 13.66 10.38
N ARG A 55 -3.27 13.07 9.22
CA ARG A 55 -4.51 13.30 8.48
C ARG A 55 -5.70 12.45 8.94
N GLY A 56 -5.53 11.65 9.99
CA GLY A 56 -6.60 10.83 10.56
C GLY A 56 -6.81 9.49 9.88
N LEU A 57 -5.84 8.98 9.12
CA LEU A 57 -5.83 7.61 8.62
C LEU A 57 -5.10 6.68 9.59
N GLY A 58 -5.62 5.47 9.80
CA GLY A 58 -4.82 4.42 10.41
C GLY A 58 -3.74 3.96 9.43
N THR A 59 -2.58 3.52 9.92
CA THR A 59 -1.53 2.95 9.08
C THR A 59 -0.97 1.68 9.68
N LEU A 60 -0.86 0.63 8.87
CA LEU A 60 -0.22 -0.64 9.23
C LEU A 60 0.98 -0.87 8.31
N LEU A 61 2.19 -0.83 8.86
CA LEU A 61 3.40 -1.23 8.14
C LEU A 61 3.79 -2.61 8.62
N PHE A 62 3.98 -3.57 7.73
CA PHE A 62 4.35 -4.92 8.10
C PHE A 62 5.48 -5.43 7.22
N ASP A 63 6.16 -6.48 7.67
CA ASP A 63 7.16 -7.17 6.87
C ASP A 63 6.51 -8.29 6.06
N LEU A 64 6.75 -8.32 4.75
CA LEU A 64 6.22 -9.36 3.85
C LEU A 64 6.85 -10.74 4.07
N LEU A 65 8.03 -10.76 4.69
CA LEU A 65 8.83 -11.95 4.97
C LEU A 65 9.11 -12.04 6.47
N THR A 66 9.18 -13.25 7.02
CA THR A 66 9.61 -13.46 8.41
C THR A 66 11.05 -13.00 8.63
N ASP A 67 11.45 -12.87 9.89
CA ASP A 67 12.84 -12.55 10.22
C ASP A 67 13.81 -13.62 9.69
N GLU A 68 13.44 -14.91 9.72
CA GLU A 68 14.27 -15.97 9.12
C GLU A 68 14.33 -15.87 7.59
N GLU A 69 13.18 -15.67 6.93
CA GLU A 69 13.09 -15.50 5.49
C GLU A 69 13.90 -14.29 5.02
N GLN A 70 13.86 -13.17 5.75
CA GLN A 70 14.65 -11.97 5.47
C GLN A 70 16.17 -12.25 5.57
N VAL A 71 16.61 -13.04 6.55
CA VAL A 71 18.03 -13.39 6.70
C VAL A 71 18.51 -14.18 5.48
N LEU A 72 17.74 -15.17 5.04
CA LEU A 72 18.06 -15.98 3.86
C LEU A 72 18.01 -15.15 2.58
N ASP A 73 16.95 -14.37 2.40
CA ASP A 73 16.71 -13.56 1.20
C ASP A 73 17.74 -12.43 1.05
N ARG A 74 18.41 -11.97 2.12
CA ARG A 74 19.57 -11.07 2.00
C ARG A 74 20.70 -11.68 1.18
N LEU A 75 20.85 -13.01 1.22
CA LEU A 75 21.87 -13.73 0.47
C LEU A 75 21.35 -14.18 -0.90
N THR A 76 20.15 -14.76 -0.96
CA THR A 76 19.63 -15.41 -2.17
C THR A 76 18.89 -14.44 -3.11
N ARG A 77 18.22 -13.43 -2.53
CA ARG A 77 17.31 -12.51 -3.23
C ARG A 77 16.14 -13.17 -3.94
N GLU A 78 15.82 -14.41 -3.59
CA GLU A 78 14.79 -15.20 -4.28
C GLU A 78 13.38 -14.76 -3.88
N LEU A 79 13.15 -14.52 -2.58
CA LEU A 79 11.81 -14.27 -2.05
C LEU A 79 11.33 -12.84 -2.33
N ARG A 80 12.24 -11.86 -2.30
CA ARG A 80 11.88 -10.44 -2.53
C ARG A 80 11.34 -10.14 -3.93
N PHE A 81 11.50 -11.06 -4.88
CA PHE A 81 10.98 -10.93 -6.25
C PHE A 81 9.89 -11.96 -6.56
N ASP A 82 9.54 -12.85 -5.61
CA ASP A 82 8.42 -13.77 -5.73
C ASP A 82 7.09 -13.03 -5.49
N ILE A 83 6.63 -12.29 -6.51
CA ILE A 83 5.38 -11.53 -6.46
C ILE A 83 4.19 -12.41 -6.03
N PRO A 84 4.03 -13.67 -6.50
CA PRO A 84 3.01 -14.58 -5.96
C PRO A 84 3.09 -14.79 -4.44
N LEU A 85 4.27 -15.03 -3.87
CA LEU A 85 4.44 -15.15 -2.41
C LEU A 85 4.04 -13.85 -1.69
N LEU A 86 4.56 -12.70 -2.14
CA LEU A 86 4.29 -11.40 -1.53
C LEU A 86 2.79 -11.07 -1.57
N THR A 87 2.11 -11.42 -2.68
CA THR A 87 0.66 -11.28 -2.84
C THR A 87 -0.08 -12.13 -1.83
N ARG A 88 0.26 -13.43 -1.70
CA ARG A 88 -0.38 -14.32 -0.72
C ARG A 88 -0.22 -13.83 0.71
N ARG A 89 0.97 -13.33 1.07
CA ARG A 89 1.25 -12.73 2.40
C ARG A 89 0.35 -11.52 2.64
N LEU A 90 0.25 -10.62 1.68
CA LEU A 90 -0.61 -9.44 1.78
C LEU A 90 -2.10 -9.81 1.88
N VAL A 91 -2.57 -10.79 1.11
CA VAL A 91 -3.95 -11.29 1.21
C VAL A 91 -4.21 -11.86 2.60
N GLY A 92 -3.28 -12.62 3.18
CA GLY A 92 -3.39 -13.09 4.56
C GLY A 92 -3.48 -11.94 5.56
N VAL A 93 -2.72 -10.86 5.38
CA VAL A 93 -2.83 -9.66 6.23
C VAL A 93 -4.18 -8.97 6.09
N ILE A 94 -4.73 -8.86 4.88
CA ILE A 94 -6.08 -8.31 4.65
C ILE A 94 -7.13 -9.15 5.39
N ASP A 95 -7.04 -10.48 5.28
CA ASP A 95 -7.97 -11.39 5.96
C ASP A 95 -7.83 -11.32 7.50
N TRP A 96 -6.60 -11.16 8.00
CA TRP A 96 -6.34 -10.95 9.43
C TRP A 96 -6.98 -9.65 9.94
N ILE A 97 -6.90 -8.57 9.15
CA ILE A 97 -7.55 -7.29 9.46
C ILE A 97 -9.08 -7.45 9.54
N GLU A 98 -9.69 -8.15 8.58
CA GLU A 98 -11.13 -8.44 8.57
C GLU A 98 -11.59 -9.28 9.78
N GLY A 99 -10.70 -10.12 10.32
CA GLY A 99 -10.92 -10.87 11.56
C GLY A 99 -10.82 -10.03 12.85
N SER A 100 -10.17 -8.86 12.79
CA SER A 100 -9.93 -8.01 13.96
C SER A 100 -11.14 -7.11 14.25
N ALA A 101 -11.75 -7.26 15.42
CA ALA A 101 -12.85 -6.39 15.86
C ALA A 101 -12.48 -4.90 15.92
N GLU A 102 -11.18 -4.59 16.16
CA GLU A 102 -10.67 -3.22 16.21
C GLU A 102 -10.55 -2.60 14.80
N LEU A 103 -10.15 -3.39 13.80
CA LEU A 103 -9.77 -2.88 12.48
C LEU A 103 -10.82 -3.10 11.40
N ARG A 104 -11.62 -4.16 11.49
CA ARG A 104 -12.70 -4.51 10.55
C ARG A 104 -13.66 -3.35 10.23
N PRO A 105 -13.99 -2.42 11.15
CA PRO A 105 -14.84 -1.28 10.80
C PRO A 105 -14.22 -0.29 9.80
N LEU A 106 -12.90 -0.34 9.58
CA LEU A 106 -12.16 0.59 8.74
C LEU A 106 -12.05 0.08 7.31
N ARG A 107 -12.34 0.94 6.34
CA ARG A 107 -12.06 0.64 4.93
C ARG A 107 -10.54 0.53 4.71
N ILE A 108 -10.14 -0.51 3.98
CA ILE A 108 -8.72 -0.81 3.72
C ILE A 108 -8.28 -0.14 2.43
N GLY A 109 -7.19 0.63 2.50
CA GLY A 109 -6.40 1.09 1.36
C GLY A 109 -5.02 0.44 1.36
N LEU A 110 -4.44 0.22 0.18
CA LEU A 110 -3.10 -0.35 0.04
C LEU A 110 -2.13 0.71 -0.49
N PHE A 111 -0.99 0.88 0.17
CA PHE A 111 0.12 1.71 -0.31
C PHE A 111 1.28 0.80 -0.71
N GLY A 112 1.44 0.55 -2.00
CA GLY A 112 2.51 -0.26 -2.56
C GLY A 112 3.69 0.56 -3.04
N ALA A 113 4.90 0.17 -2.65
CA ALA A 113 6.13 0.83 -3.05
C ALA A 113 7.00 -0.09 -3.92
N SER A 114 7.50 0.41 -5.05
CA SER A 114 8.34 -0.39 -5.97
C SER A 114 7.65 -1.72 -6.34
N THR A 115 8.30 -2.87 -6.18
CA THR A 115 7.70 -4.20 -6.41
C THR A 115 6.49 -4.51 -5.54
N GLY A 116 6.38 -3.88 -4.36
CA GLY A 116 5.20 -4.01 -3.50
C GLY A 116 3.91 -3.49 -4.14
N ALA A 117 4.01 -2.61 -5.15
CA ALA A 117 2.86 -2.15 -5.92
C ALA A 117 2.19 -3.27 -6.73
N ALA A 118 2.98 -4.19 -7.30
CA ALA A 118 2.43 -5.34 -8.03
C ALA A 118 1.65 -6.25 -7.08
N ALA A 119 2.23 -6.57 -5.92
CA ALA A 119 1.56 -7.37 -4.90
C ALA A 119 0.28 -6.68 -4.38
N ALA A 120 0.30 -5.36 -4.20
CA ALA A 120 -0.88 -4.59 -3.79
C ALA A 120 -2.02 -4.68 -4.83
N LEU A 121 -1.71 -4.54 -6.13
CA LEU A 121 -2.71 -4.66 -7.19
C LEU A 121 -3.27 -6.07 -7.30
N LEU A 122 -2.41 -7.10 -7.23
CA LEU A 122 -2.86 -8.48 -7.26
C LEU A 122 -3.73 -8.83 -6.05
N ALA A 123 -3.37 -8.38 -4.85
CA ALA A 123 -4.20 -8.56 -3.66
C ALA A 123 -5.55 -7.83 -3.77
N ALA A 124 -5.58 -6.65 -4.39
CA ALA A 124 -6.83 -5.93 -4.69
C ALA A 124 -7.72 -6.69 -5.68
N VAL A 125 -7.13 -7.45 -6.62
CA VAL A 125 -7.88 -8.35 -7.52
C VAL A 125 -8.44 -9.56 -6.75
N GLU A 126 -7.71 -10.08 -5.77
CA GLU A 126 -8.14 -11.23 -4.96
C GLU A 126 -9.16 -10.87 -3.87
N ARG A 127 -9.19 -9.60 -3.42
CA ARG A 127 -10.11 -9.09 -2.40
C ARG A 127 -10.83 -7.82 -2.88
N PRO A 128 -11.58 -7.88 -3.99
CA PRO A 128 -12.14 -6.70 -4.65
C PRO A 128 -13.21 -5.98 -3.83
N ASP A 129 -13.86 -6.67 -2.88
CA ASP A 129 -14.91 -6.10 -2.03
C ASP A 129 -14.37 -5.57 -0.69
N VAL A 130 -13.09 -5.81 -0.40
CA VAL A 130 -12.44 -5.44 0.87
C VAL A 130 -11.39 -4.33 0.65
N VAL A 131 -10.68 -4.35 -0.48
CA VAL A 131 -9.71 -3.30 -0.83
C VAL A 131 -10.43 -2.14 -1.53
N HIS A 132 -10.42 -0.97 -0.89
CA HIS A 132 -11.19 0.20 -1.31
C HIS A 132 -10.38 1.24 -2.08
N ALA A 133 -9.05 1.19 -2.02
CA ALA A 133 -8.17 2.07 -2.79
C ALA A 133 -6.75 1.49 -2.84
N VAL A 134 -6.01 1.79 -3.91
CA VAL A 134 -4.58 1.47 -4.05
C VAL A 134 -3.81 2.74 -4.42
N VAL A 135 -2.66 2.93 -3.78
CA VAL A 135 -1.64 3.91 -4.18
C VAL A 135 -0.35 3.16 -4.48
N SER A 136 0.21 3.38 -5.66
CA SER A 136 1.51 2.86 -6.10
C SER A 136 2.53 4.01 -6.14
N ARG A 137 3.63 3.91 -5.38
CA ARG A 137 4.73 4.89 -5.39
C ARG A 137 5.97 4.32 -6.07
N GLY A 138 6.31 4.86 -7.24
CA GLY A 138 7.44 4.41 -8.07
C GLY A 138 7.35 2.90 -8.34
N GLY A 139 6.12 2.40 -8.49
CA GLY A 139 5.82 0.98 -8.46
C GLY A 139 6.09 0.28 -9.77
N ARG A 140 6.40 -1.01 -9.69
CA ARG A 140 6.47 -1.92 -10.84
C ARG A 140 5.09 -2.55 -11.09
N THR A 141 4.09 -1.72 -11.38
CA THR A 141 2.69 -2.14 -11.58
C THR A 141 2.53 -3.05 -12.80
N ASP A 142 3.45 -2.96 -13.77
CA ASP A 142 3.59 -3.84 -14.92
C ASP A 142 3.70 -5.33 -14.54
N LEU A 143 4.29 -5.63 -13.38
CA LEU A 143 4.46 -7.01 -12.90
C LEU A 143 3.13 -7.67 -12.48
N ALA A 144 2.03 -6.92 -12.34
CA ALA A 144 0.71 -7.51 -12.17
C ALA A 144 0.15 -8.09 -13.48
N GLY A 145 0.74 -7.74 -14.63
CA GLY A 145 0.43 -8.32 -15.94
C GLY A 145 -1.06 -8.23 -16.30
N PRO A 146 -1.66 -9.28 -16.89
CA PRO A 146 -3.06 -9.27 -17.31
C PRO A 146 -4.07 -9.06 -16.16
N ALA A 147 -3.65 -9.22 -14.90
CA ALA A 147 -4.54 -8.98 -13.77
C ALA A 147 -4.92 -7.50 -13.60
N LEU A 148 -4.15 -6.56 -14.17
CA LEU A 148 -4.45 -5.12 -14.16
C LEU A 148 -5.89 -4.83 -14.64
N GLY A 149 -6.34 -5.49 -15.69
CA GLY A 149 -7.71 -5.31 -16.21
C GLY A 149 -8.83 -5.81 -15.29
N ARG A 150 -8.50 -6.49 -14.18
CA ARG A 150 -9.44 -6.97 -13.17
C ARG A 150 -9.43 -6.15 -11.89
N VAL A 151 -8.52 -5.18 -11.74
CA VAL A 151 -8.47 -4.30 -10.57
C VAL A 151 -9.75 -3.47 -10.53
N LYS A 152 -10.47 -3.55 -9.41
CA LYS A 152 -11.69 -2.74 -9.17
C LYS A 152 -11.45 -1.53 -8.27
N ALA A 153 -10.48 -1.62 -7.37
CA ALA A 153 -10.17 -0.57 -6.42
C ALA A 153 -9.62 0.67 -7.15
N PRO A 154 -10.13 1.89 -6.85
CA PRO A 154 -9.55 3.13 -7.34
C PRO A 154 -8.04 3.18 -7.12
N THR A 155 -7.28 3.36 -8.20
CA THR A 155 -5.82 3.23 -8.20
C THR A 155 -5.12 4.53 -8.59
N LEU A 156 -4.28 5.05 -7.70
CA LEU A 156 -3.36 6.16 -7.98
C LEU A 156 -1.94 5.64 -8.17
N GLN A 157 -1.32 5.96 -9.30
CA GLN A 157 0.10 5.74 -9.57
C GLN A 157 0.85 7.06 -9.41
N ILE A 158 1.90 7.10 -8.59
CA ILE A 158 2.75 8.27 -8.35
C ILE A 158 4.16 7.90 -8.79
N VAL A 159 4.70 8.59 -9.79
CA VAL A 159 6.01 8.29 -10.38
C VAL A 159 6.91 9.52 -10.36
N GLY A 160 8.22 9.32 -10.18
CA GLY A 160 9.19 10.41 -10.25
C GLY A 160 9.42 10.84 -11.70
N GLY A 161 9.47 12.15 -11.95
CA GLY A 161 9.65 12.70 -13.28
C GLY A 161 10.99 12.35 -13.94
N GLU A 162 12.01 12.05 -13.13
CA GLU A 162 13.34 11.65 -13.60
C GLU A 162 13.49 10.11 -13.72
N ASP A 163 12.48 9.35 -13.28
CA ASP A 163 12.44 7.88 -13.42
C ASP A 163 11.67 7.50 -14.69
N LEU A 164 12.23 7.89 -15.84
CA LEU A 164 11.57 7.77 -17.15
C LEU A 164 11.16 6.33 -17.48
N GLN A 165 11.99 5.34 -17.09
CA GLN A 165 11.69 3.95 -17.33
C GLN A 165 10.44 3.50 -16.55
N VAL A 166 10.36 3.79 -15.25
CA VAL A 166 9.19 3.43 -14.45
C VAL A 166 7.98 4.25 -14.86
N LEU A 167 8.16 5.48 -15.32
CA LEU A 167 7.08 6.31 -15.86
C LEU A 167 6.43 5.68 -17.07
N ASP A 168 7.22 5.24 -18.05
CA ASP A 168 6.68 4.58 -19.25
C ASP A 168 5.98 3.26 -18.90
N MET A 169 6.55 2.46 -17.99
CA MET A 169 5.89 1.23 -17.49
C MET A 169 4.56 1.51 -16.78
N ASN A 170 4.45 2.60 -16.01
CA ASN A 170 3.21 2.96 -15.33
C ASN A 170 2.17 3.55 -16.29
N ARG A 171 2.59 4.19 -17.39
CA ARG A 171 1.69 4.59 -18.48
C ARG A 171 1.06 3.36 -19.15
N GLU A 172 1.87 2.37 -19.51
CA GLU A 172 1.38 1.11 -20.06
C GLU A 172 0.42 0.40 -19.09
N SER A 173 0.76 0.41 -17.79
CA SER A 173 -0.11 -0.17 -16.76
C SER A 173 -1.42 0.60 -16.61
N ALA A 174 -1.38 1.94 -16.74
CA ALA A 174 -2.56 2.80 -16.69
C ALA A 174 -3.53 2.49 -17.83
N ASP A 175 -3.03 2.21 -19.04
CA ASP A 175 -3.85 1.83 -20.20
C ASP A 175 -4.55 0.47 -20.00
N ALA A 176 -3.96 -0.42 -19.20
CA ALA A 176 -4.54 -1.73 -18.89
C ALA A 176 -5.59 -1.69 -17.75
N LEU A 177 -5.51 -0.71 -16.84
CA LEU A 177 -6.46 -0.56 -15.72
C LEU A 177 -7.87 -0.21 -16.22
N GLN A 178 -8.89 -0.84 -15.63
CA GLN A 178 -10.31 -0.64 -15.98
C GLN A 178 -11.13 -0.06 -14.82
N CYS A 179 -10.46 0.51 -13.81
CA CYS A 179 -11.08 1.17 -12.66
C CYS A 179 -10.90 2.69 -12.74
N GLU A 180 -11.47 3.41 -11.76
CA GLU A 180 -11.05 4.80 -11.53
C GLU A 180 -9.54 4.82 -11.29
N GLN A 181 -8.81 5.62 -12.08
CA GLN A 181 -7.37 5.66 -11.99
C GLN A 181 -6.80 7.05 -12.29
N ARG A 182 -5.60 7.28 -11.75
CA ARG A 182 -4.81 8.47 -12.06
C ARG A 182 -3.31 8.12 -12.05
N LEU A 183 -2.57 8.76 -12.95
CA LEU A 183 -1.11 8.78 -12.93
C LEU A 183 -0.63 10.21 -12.64
N GLU A 184 0.04 10.39 -11.51
CA GLU A 184 0.64 11.66 -11.08
C GLU A 184 2.17 11.57 -11.21
N VAL A 185 2.79 12.62 -11.74
CA VAL A 185 4.23 12.70 -11.95
C VAL A 185 4.81 13.78 -11.06
N VAL A 186 5.74 13.40 -10.17
CA VAL A 186 6.42 14.34 -9.27
C VAL A 186 7.68 14.86 -9.96
N ALA A 187 7.64 16.11 -10.42
CA ALA A 187 8.74 16.75 -11.14
C ALA A 187 10.04 16.74 -10.31
N GLY A 188 11.16 16.42 -10.95
CA GLY A 188 12.49 16.39 -10.33
C GLY A 188 12.73 15.23 -9.35
N ALA A 189 11.75 14.35 -9.13
CA ALA A 189 11.94 13.18 -8.27
C ALA A 189 12.55 11.99 -9.04
N THR A 190 13.51 11.32 -8.43
CA THR A 190 14.03 10.02 -8.89
C THR A 190 13.25 8.86 -8.28
N HIS A 191 13.69 7.62 -8.54
CA HIS A 191 13.00 6.38 -8.13
C HIS A 191 12.57 6.33 -6.65
N LEU A 192 13.41 6.88 -5.76
CA LEU A 192 13.19 6.80 -4.31
C LEU A 192 12.53 8.04 -3.71
N PHE A 193 12.33 9.11 -4.49
CA PHE A 193 11.79 10.39 -4.03
C PHE A 193 12.61 10.94 -2.83
N GLU A 194 13.93 10.99 -2.98
CA GLU A 194 14.84 11.47 -1.92
C GLU A 194 15.18 12.96 -2.08
N GLU A 195 14.81 13.55 -3.21
CA GLU A 195 14.97 14.96 -3.47
C GLU A 195 14.04 15.80 -2.57
N PRO A 196 14.45 17.01 -2.16
CA PRO A 196 13.69 17.84 -1.23
C PRO A 196 12.24 18.06 -1.66
N GLY A 197 11.28 17.75 -0.79
CA GLY A 197 9.85 17.98 -1.03
C GLY A 197 9.14 16.87 -1.81
N THR A 198 9.87 15.94 -2.42
CA THR A 198 9.26 14.94 -3.32
C THR A 198 8.49 13.86 -2.56
N LEU A 199 8.99 13.41 -1.41
CA LEU A 199 8.29 12.43 -0.58
C LEU A 199 7.12 13.06 0.18
N GLU A 200 7.22 14.34 0.54
CA GLU A 200 6.11 15.13 1.10
C GLU A 200 4.97 15.24 0.08
N GLU A 201 5.29 15.46 -1.19
CA GLU A 201 4.30 15.50 -2.27
C GLU A 201 3.66 14.13 -2.51
N VAL A 202 4.44 13.04 -2.48
CA VAL A 202 3.91 11.67 -2.49
C VAL A 202 2.92 11.46 -1.34
N ALA A 203 3.28 11.89 -0.13
CA ALA A 203 2.43 11.72 1.05
C ALA A 203 1.14 12.55 0.96
N ARG A 204 1.22 13.76 0.40
CA ARG A 204 0.06 14.62 0.13
C ARG A 204 -0.88 13.96 -0.87
N LEU A 205 -0.38 13.56 -2.03
CA LEU A 205 -1.16 12.91 -3.09
C LEU A 205 -1.82 11.61 -2.60
N ALA A 206 -1.07 10.77 -1.88
CA ALA A 206 -1.60 9.54 -1.30
C ALA A 206 -2.69 9.80 -0.27
N GLY A 207 -2.50 10.79 0.61
CA GLY A 207 -3.49 11.16 1.61
C GLY A 207 -4.77 11.70 0.97
N ASP A 208 -4.65 12.54 -0.06
CA ASP A 208 -5.81 13.06 -0.79
C ASP A 208 -6.63 11.93 -1.42
N TRP A 209 -5.95 10.96 -2.03
CA TRP A 209 -6.58 9.77 -2.60
C TRP A 209 -7.31 8.93 -1.55
N PHE A 210 -6.61 8.55 -0.47
CA PHE A 210 -7.20 7.71 0.57
C PHE A 210 -8.34 8.41 1.32
N GLU A 211 -8.25 9.71 1.56
CA GLU A 211 -9.34 10.45 2.20
C GLU A 211 -10.63 10.43 1.39
N VAL A 212 -10.55 10.45 0.06
CA VAL A 212 -11.72 10.39 -0.82
C VAL A 212 -12.33 8.99 -0.80
N HIS A 213 -11.50 7.95 -0.94
CA HIS A 213 -12.00 6.60 -1.17
C HIS A 213 -12.26 5.77 0.10
N LEU A 214 -11.53 6.04 1.19
CA LEU A 214 -11.68 5.28 2.43
C LEU A 214 -12.72 5.85 3.39
N ARG A 215 -13.22 7.07 3.17
CA ARG A 215 -14.35 7.58 3.97
C ARG A 215 -15.58 6.71 3.72
N THR A 216 -16.13 6.14 4.78
CA THR A 216 -17.44 5.50 4.73
C THR A 216 -18.50 6.57 4.41
N PRO A 217 -19.38 6.36 3.41
CA PRO A 217 -20.47 7.28 3.14
C PRO A 217 -21.30 7.46 4.41
N VAL A 218 -21.55 8.71 4.81
CA VAL A 218 -22.52 8.99 5.87
C VAL A 218 -23.88 8.52 5.35
N THR A 219 -24.40 7.43 5.91
CA THR A 219 -25.79 7.04 5.69
C THR A 219 -26.66 8.15 6.25
N LYS A 220 -27.26 8.96 5.37
CA LYS A 220 -28.36 9.84 5.77
C LYS A 220 -29.49 8.93 6.24
N THR A 221 -29.66 8.81 7.55
CA THR A 221 -30.89 8.23 8.13
C THR A 221 -32.06 9.01 7.54
N PRO A 222 -33.06 8.37 6.90
CA PRO A 222 -34.24 9.07 6.45
C PRO A 222 -34.90 9.67 7.70
N SER A 223 -35.06 10.99 7.72
CA SER A 223 -35.94 11.66 8.67
C SER A 223 -37.34 11.05 8.50
N ARG A 224 -37.80 10.35 9.55
CA ARG A 224 -39.20 9.95 9.68
C ARG A 224 -40.09 11.17 9.84
#